data_AF-K5WWS2-F1
#
_entry.id   AF-K5WWS2-F1
#
_cell.length_a   1.000
_cell.length_b   1.000
_cell.length_c   1.000
_cell.angle_alpha   90.00
_cell.angle_beta   90.00
_cell.angle_gamma   90.00
#
_symmetry.space_group_name_H-M   'P 1'
#
loop_
_entity.id
_entity.type
_entity.pdbx_description
1 polymer ?
#
loop_
_entity_poly.entity_id
_entity_poly.type
_entity_poly.pdbx_seq_one_letter_code
_entity_poly.pdbx_strand_id
1 'polypeptide(L)'
;MTIVEATAVVSEQALKLLKTIDSFVSVPGVGAAAKAALSIFELVQRVKSNKEEFIAVGEKACIIMVAIIQKVNAAEQPGCRTDMTSLEKECGDLRRAMEGVEEIVHKHVKGRERFASLQRILNSGSDQRVISDCKERLQDALELFNIQSHIEVQVEARVQEA
;
A
#
# COMPACT_ATOMS: atom_id res chain seq x y z
N MET A 1 3.45 21.06 14.74
CA MET A 1 3.86 19.71 14.30
C MET A 1 4.97 19.91 13.29
N THR A 2 6.21 19.76 13.76
CA THR A 2 7.41 20.13 13.00
C THR A 2 7.79 19.02 12.03
N ILE A 3 8.28 19.41 10.85
CA ILE A 3 8.68 18.58 9.69
C ILE A 3 9.49 17.32 10.09
N VAL A 4 10.18 17.36 11.23
CA VAL A 4 10.95 16.26 11.84
C VAL A 4 10.09 15.07 12.29
N GLU A 5 8.90 15.31 12.86
CA GLU A 5 7.99 14.24 13.31
C GLU A 5 7.39 13.48 12.13
N ALA A 6 6.99 14.20 11.07
CA ALA A 6 6.50 13.60 9.85
C ALA A 6 7.57 12.71 9.20
N THR A 7 8.84 13.16 9.12
CA THR A 7 9.92 12.32 8.56
C THR A 7 10.24 11.07 9.38
N ALA A 8 10.02 11.10 10.70
CA ALA A 8 10.26 9.96 11.59
C ALA A 8 9.19 8.87 11.41
N VAL A 9 7.91 9.25 11.38
CA VAL A 9 6.77 8.33 11.17
C VAL A 9 6.80 7.70 9.76
N VAL A 10 7.19 8.51 8.77
CA VAL A 10 7.43 8.08 7.37
C VAL A 10 8.44 6.94 7.32
N SER A 11 9.58 7.12 7.99
CA SER A 11 10.64 6.11 8.03
C SER A 11 10.23 4.84 8.77
N GLU A 12 9.33 4.94 9.75
CA GLU A 12 8.79 3.80 10.49
C GLU A 12 7.93 2.88 9.61
N GLN A 13 7.03 3.43 8.80
CA GLN A 13 6.14 2.60 7.95
C GLN A 13 6.90 1.87 6.85
N ALA A 14 7.86 2.54 6.20
CA ALA A 14 8.72 1.90 5.21
C ALA A 14 9.60 0.82 5.85
N LEU A 15 10.18 1.09 7.03
CA LEU A 15 10.97 0.10 7.77
C LEU A 15 10.12 -1.09 8.21
N LYS A 16 8.88 -0.85 8.65
CA LYS A 16 7.92 -1.89 9.02
C LYS A 16 7.58 -2.76 7.82
N LEU A 17 7.31 -2.18 6.67
CA LEU A 17 7.06 -2.93 5.44
C LEU A 17 8.28 -3.77 5.06
N LEU A 18 9.49 -3.21 5.06
CA LEU A 18 10.73 -3.94 4.76
C LEU A 18 10.93 -5.14 5.68
N LYS A 19 10.77 -4.97 7.00
CA LYS A 19 10.86 -6.07 7.98
C LYS A 19 9.78 -7.14 7.75
N THR A 20 8.60 -6.72 7.32
CA THR A 20 7.46 -7.61 7.10
C THR A 20 7.66 -8.44 5.82
N ILE A 21 8.26 -7.87 4.77
CA ILE A 21 8.64 -8.59 3.54
C ILE A 21 9.67 -9.68 3.84
N ASP A 22 10.62 -9.43 4.75
CA ASP A 22 11.65 -10.42 5.13
C ASP A 22 11.04 -11.66 5.81
N SER A 23 9.88 -11.50 6.45
CA SER A 23 9.11 -12.58 7.10
C SER A 23 8.09 -13.26 6.20
N PHE A 24 8.06 -12.94 4.90
CA PHE A 24 6.98 -13.33 3.99
C PHE A 24 7.23 -14.69 3.31
N VAL A 25 6.19 -15.53 3.31
CA VAL A 25 6.15 -16.76 2.51
C VAL A 25 5.56 -16.44 1.12
N SER A 26 6.16 -16.99 0.08
CA SER A 26 6.14 -16.42 -1.28
C SER A 26 4.81 -16.62 -2.03
N VAL A 27 3.76 -15.83 -1.72
CA VAL A 27 2.56 -15.73 -2.57
C VAL A 27 2.84 -14.83 -3.79
N PRO A 28 2.54 -15.30 -5.02
CA PRO A 28 2.74 -14.53 -6.24
C PRO A 28 2.05 -13.16 -6.20
N GLY A 29 2.79 -12.11 -6.57
CA GLY A 29 2.26 -10.74 -6.71
C GLY A 29 2.41 -9.84 -5.49
N VAL A 30 2.50 -10.39 -4.27
CA VAL A 30 2.65 -9.59 -3.03
C VAL A 30 3.98 -8.86 -2.98
N GLY A 31 5.08 -9.53 -3.33
CA GLY A 31 6.41 -8.90 -3.38
C GLY A 31 6.49 -7.75 -4.39
N ALA A 32 5.82 -7.88 -5.53
CA ALA A 32 5.72 -6.81 -6.53
C ALA A 32 4.88 -5.63 -6.02
N ALA A 33 3.75 -5.91 -5.37
CA ALA A 33 2.92 -4.88 -4.73
C ALA A 33 3.67 -4.14 -3.60
N ALA A 34 4.44 -4.86 -2.79
CA ALA A 34 5.25 -4.29 -1.73
C ALA A 34 6.36 -3.39 -2.29
N LYS A 35 7.01 -3.81 -3.38
CA LYS A 35 7.98 -2.99 -4.11
C LYS A 35 7.35 -1.72 -4.68
N ALA A 36 6.16 -1.81 -5.27
CA ALA A 36 5.42 -0.65 -5.76
C ALA A 36 5.07 0.33 -4.62
N ALA A 37 4.64 -0.18 -3.45
CA ALA A 37 4.38 0.65 -2.27
C ALA A 37 5.63 1.40 -1.77
N LEU A 38 6.79 0.73 -1.73
CA LEU A 38 8.07 1.37 -1.40
C LEU A 38 8.47 2.42 -2.44
N SER A 39 8.26 2.14 -3.73
CA SER A 39 8.53 3.09 -4.82
C SER A 39 7.65 4.34 -4.71
N ILE A 40 6.34 4.18 -4.46
CA ILE A 40 5.43 5.30 -4.19
C ILE A 40 5.99 6.14 -3.04
N PHE A 41 6.35 5.50 -1.93
CA PHE A 41 6.89 6.16 -0.74
C PHE A 41 8.19 6.94 -1.03
N GLU A 42 9.09 6.42 -1.86
CA GLU A 42 10.29 7.15 -2.28
C GLU A 42 9.98 8.33 -3.20
N LEU A 43 9.03 8.16 -4.13
CA LEU A 43 8.66 9.19 -5.10
C LEU A 43 7.96 10.38 -4.43
N VAL A 44 7.05 10.14 -3.49
CA VAL A 44 6.31 11.20 -2.79
C VAL A 44 7.21 12.08 -1.94
N GLN A 45 8.36 11.58 -1.48
CA GLN A 45 9.32 12.40 -0.74
C GLN A 45 9.99 13.48 -1.61
N ARG A 46 9.97 13.31 -2.94
CA ARG A 46 10.58 14.25 -3.90
C ARG A 46 9.65 15.41 -4.30
N VAL A 47 8.38 15.39 -3.89
CA VAL A 47 7.44 16.47 -4.24
C VAL A 47 7.72 17.76 -3.47
N LYS A 48 7.59 18.90 -4.17
CA LYS A 48 7.83 20.25 -3.60
C LYS A 48 6.56 20.94 -3.11
N SER A 49 5.38 20.56 -3.61
CA SER A 49 4.07 21.11 -3.25
C SER A 49 3.19 20.01 -2.68
N ASN A 50 2.28 20.39 -1.76
CA ASN A 50 1.38 19.45 -1.08
C ASN A 50 2.11 18.24 -0.48
N LYS A 51 3.32 18.48 0.03
CA LYS A 51 4.27 17.44 0.45
C LYS A 51 3.70 16.52 1.52
N GLU A 52 3.06 17.08 2.54
CA GLU A 52 2.47 16.31 3.64
C GLU A 52 1.39 15.34 3.14
N GLU A 53 0.54 15.78 2.22
CA GLU A 53 -0.53 14.94 1.69
C GLU A 53 -0.02 13.84 0.76
N PHE A 54 0.99 14.14 -0.06
CA PHE A 54 1.66 13.11 -0.86
C PHE A 54 2.41 12.10 0.03
N ILE A 55 3.05 12.57 1.08
CA ILE A 55 3.67 11.69 2.09
C ILE A 55 2.62 10.74 2.68
N ALA A 56 1.44 11.26 3.06
CA ALA A 56 0.36 10.44 3.58
C ALA A 56 -0.11 9.36 2.58
N VAL A 57 -0.03 9.60 1.27
CA VAL A 57 -0.28 8.58 0.24
C VAL A 57 0.74 7.45 0.31
N GLY A 58 2.03 7.78 0.42
CA GLY A 58 3.11 6.80 0.56
C GLY A 58 3.01 5.99 1.85
N GLU A 59 2.68 6.63 2.97
CA GLU A 59 2.43 5.95 4.24
C GLU A 59 1.23 5.00 4.14
N LYS A 60 0.12 5.46 3.56
CA LYS A 60 -1.07 4.62 3.36
C LYS A 60 -0.76 3.39 2.52
N ALA A 61 0.02 3.53 1.45
CA ALA A 61 0.46 2.39 0.64
C ALA A 61 1.28 1.37 1.45
N CYS A 62 2.21 1.83 2.28
CA CYS A 62 3.00 0.96 3.15
C CYS A 62 2.14 0.24 4.20
N ILE A 63 1.21 0.97 4.84
CA ILE A 63 0.29 0.42 5.85
C ILE A 63 -0.59 -0.68 5.25
N ILE A 64 -1.17 -0.43 4.07
CA ILE A 64 -1.99 -1.41 3.34
C ILE A 64 -1.18 -2.69 3.08
N MET A 65 0.05 -2.55 2.58
CA MET A 65 0.88 -3.72 2.29
C MET A 65 1.27 -4.51 3.54
N VAL A 66 1.56 -3.85 4.65
CA VAL A 66 1.81 -4.53 5.93
C VAL A 66 0.59 -5.35 6.36
N ALA A 67 -0.61 -4.77 6.32
CA ALA A 67 -1.84 -5.46 6.70
C ALA A 67 -2.11 -6.69 5.82
N ILE A 68 -1.81 -6.59 4.53
CA ILE A 68 -2.01 -7.67 3.56
C ILE A 68 -1.01 -8.79 3.78
N ILE A 69 0.28 -8.47 3.94
CA ILE A 69 1.29 -9.49 4.25
C ILE A 69 0.95 -10.23 5.55
N GLN A 70 0.50 -9.51 6.58
CA GLN A 70 0.05 -10.12 7.83
C GLN A 70 -1.12 -11.09 7.63
N LYS A 71 -2.11 -10.72 6.80
CA LYS A 71 -3.24 -11.60 6.47
C LYS A 71 -2.81 -12.82 5.66
N VAL A 72 -1.94 -12.65 4.66
CA VAL A 72 -1.40 -13.76 3.86
C VAL A 72 -0.61 -14.73 4.74
N ASN A 73 0.28 -14.21 5.59
CA ASN A 73 1.05 -15.03 6.53
C ASN A 73 0.14 -15.80 7.51
N ALA A 74 -0.99 -15.22 7.92
CA ALA A 74 -1.98 -15.90 8.76
C ALA A 74 -2.71 -17.01 7.99
N ALA A 75 -3.03 -16.79 6.72
CA ALA A 75 -3.66 -17.78 5.84
C ALA A 75 -2.75 -18.98 5.52
N GLU A 76 -1.44 -18.78 5.49
CA GLU A 76 -0.46 -19.84 5.24
C GLU A 76 -0.10 -20.67 6.49
N GLN A 77 -0.65 -20.34 7.67
CA GLN A 77 -0.39 -21.14 8.87
C GLN A 77 -1.05 -22.52 8.80
N PRO A 78 -0.36 -23.58 9.30
CA PRO A 78 -0.91 -24.93 9.29
C PRO A 78 -2.25 -24.99 10.03
N GLY A 79 -3.30 -25.43 9.35
CA GLY A 79 -4.66 -25.54 9.92
C GLY A 79 -5.64 -24.48 9.43
N CYS A 80 -5.20 -23.48 8.67
CA CYS A 80 -6.10 -22.53 8.02
C CYS A 80 -6.58 -23.08 6.66
N ARG A 81 -7.90 -23.17 6.46
CA ARG A 81 -8.50 -23.50 5.15
C ARG A 81 -8.72 -22.21 4.37
N THR A 82 -7.64 -21.66 3.80
CA THR A 82 -7.77 -20.51 2.89
C THR A 82 -7.77 -20.99 1.45
N ASP A 83 -8.73 -20.51 0.64
CA ASP A 83 -8.72 -20.71 -0.79
C ASP A 83 -7.57 -19.89 -1.41
N MET A 84 -6.46 -20.58 -1.68
CA MET A 84 -5.28 -19.98 -2.30
C MET A 84 -5.58 -19.36 -3.67
N THR A 85 -6.56 -19.86 -4.41
CA THR A 85 -6.93 -19.32 -5.73
C THR A 85 -7.58 -17.94 -5.60
N SER A 86 -8.46 -17.77 -4.62
CA SER A 86 -9.03 -16.45 -4.30
C SER A 86 -7.94 -15.49 -3.82
N LEU A 87 -7.08 -15.96 -2.91
CA LEU A 87 -5.99 -15.15 -2.35
C LEU A 87 -5.01 -14.67 -3.42
N GLU A 88 -4.63 -15.52 -4.38
CA GLU A 88 -3.78 -15.14 -5.51
C GLU A 88 -4.43 -14.08 -6.39
N LYS A 89 -5.74 -14.20 -6.65
CA LYS A 89 -6.49 -13.20 -7.42
C LYS A 89 -6.54 -11.86 -6.68
N GLU A 90 -6.85 -11.88 -5.40
CA GLU A 90 -6.89 -10.70 -4.52
C GLU A 90 -5.52 -9.99 -4.48
N CYS A 91 -4.44 -10.76 -4.35
CA CYS A 91 -3.07 -10.24 -4.40
C CYS A 91 -2.73 -9.68 -5.79
N GLY A 92 -3.24 -10.28 -6.86
CA GLY A 92 -3.08 -9.81 -8.23
C GLY A 92 -3.77 -8.46 -8.49
N ASP A 93 -4.99 -8.29 -7.99
CA ASP A 93 -5.75 -7.04 -8.13
C ASP A 93 -5.15 -5.91 -7.26
N LEU A 94 -4.71 -6.24 -6.05
CA LEU A 94 -3.94 -5.33 -5.21
C LEU A 94 -2.66 -4.86 -5.91
N ARG A 95 -1.88 -5.79 -6.49
CA ARG A 95 -0.65 -5.44 -7.21
C ARG A 95 -0.95 -4.43 -8.31
N ARG A 96 -1.98 -4.66 -9.12
CA ARG A 96 -2.37 -3.74 -10.21
C ARG A 96 -2.74 -2.36 -9.67
N ALA A 97 -3.45 -2.30 -8.55
CA ALA A 97 -3.80 -1.03 -7.93
C ALA A 97 -2.55 -0.27 -7.44
N MET A 98 -1.62 -0.96 -6.76
CA MET A 98 -0.36 -0.38 -6.30
C MET A 98 0.50 0.11 -7.46
N GLU A 99 0.67 -0.68 -8.51
CA GLU A 99 1.39 -0.29 -9.73
C GLU A 99 0.72 0.90 -10.43
N GLY A 100 -0.62 0.96 -10.46
CA GLY A 100 -1.36 2.09 -11.02
C GLY A 100 -1.16 3.38 -10.23
N VAL A 101 -1.13 3.31 -8.89
CA VAL A 101 -0.82 4.46 -8.04
C VAL A 101 0.64 4.90 -8.21
N GLU A 102 1.57 3.95 -8.28
CA GLU A 102 2.98 4.22 -8.57
C GLU A 102 3.14 4.97 -9.90
N GLU A 103 2.46 4.53 -10.96
CA GLU A 103 2.51 5.17 -12.27
C GLU A 103 1.99 6.62 -12.22
N ILE A 104 0.87 6.86 -11.52
CA ILE A 104 0.30 8.20 -11.35
C ILE A 104 1.28 9.11 -10.62
N VAL A 105 1.81 8.67 -9.48
CA VAL A 105 2.76 9.45 -8.67
C VAL A 105 4.02 9.72 -9.46
N HIS A 106 4.55 8.73 -10.17
CA HIS A 106 5.75 8.86 -10.98
C HIS A 106 5.57 9.84 -12.14
N LYS A 107 4.44 9.76 -12.88
CA LYS A 107 4.08 10.74 -13.93
C LYS A 107 3.97 12.15 -13.37
N HIS A 108 3.36 12.27 -12.19
CA HIS A 108 3.19 13.55 -11.52
C HIS A 108 4.53 14.17 -11.11
N VAL A 109 5.38 13.41 -10.43
CA VAL A 109 6.73 13.84 -9.99
C VAL A 109 7.58 14.24 -11.20
N LYS A 110 7.65 13.41 -12.25
CA LYS A 110 8.41 13.73 -13.47
C LYS A 110 7.88 14.94 -14.24
N GLY A 111 6.56 15.10 -14.30
CA GLY A 111 5.94 16.29 -14.89
C GLY A 111 6.31 17.55 -14.13
N ARG A 112 6.35 17.48 -12.79
CA ARG A 112 6.71 18.60 -11.92
C ARG A 112 8.18 18.98 -11.99
N GLU A 113 9.10 18.02 -12.15
CA GLU A 113 10.52 18.30 -12.30
C GLU A 113 10.81 19.20 -13.51
N ARG A 114 10.03 19.06 -14.61
CA ARG A 114 10.18 19.89 -15.82
C ARG A 114 9.63 21.31 -15.68
N PHE A 115 8.66 21.55 -14.79
CA PHE A 115 7.94 22.82 -14.69
C PHE A 115 8.03 23.47 -13.29
N ALA A 116 9.01 23.04 -12.48
CA ALA A 116 9.07 23.26 -11.03
C ALA A 116 9.09 24.73 -10.56
N SER A 117 9.48 25.67 -11.43
CA SER A 117 9.81 27.04 -11.01
C SER A 117 8.65 28.04 -11.15
N LEU A 118 7.63 27.79 -11.97
CA LEU A 118 6.68 28.84 -12.39
C LEU A 118 5.22 28.66 -11.93
N GLN A 119 4.83 27.49 -11.39
CA GLN A 119 3.40 27.18 -11.22
C GLN A 119 3.01 26.59 -9.85
N ARG A 120 3.75 26.93 -8.79
CA ARG A 120 3.48 26.37 -7.45
C ARG A 120 2.05 26.64 -6.93
N ILE A 121 1.44 27.76 -7.33
CA ILE A 121 0.09 28.17 -6.91
C ILE A 121 -0.99 27.58 -7.84
N LEU A 122 -0.80 27.66 -9.16
CA LEU A 122 -1.73 27.12 -10.16
C LEU A 122 -1.88 25.59 -10.06
N ASN A 123 -0.85 24.91 -9.59
CA ASN A 123 -0.81 23.47 -9.58
C ASN A 123 -1.30 22.83 -8.27
N SER A 124 -1.78 23.64 -7.31
CA SER A 124 -2.37 23.14 -6.05
C SER A 124 -3.65 22.34 -6.28
N GLY A 125 -4.52 22.77 -7.20
CA GLY A 125 -5.72 22.01 -7.59
C GLY A 125 -5.41 20.72 -8.35
N SER A 126 -4.36 20.73 -9.18
CA SER A 126 -3.86 19.53 -9.86
C SER A 126 -3.26 18.51 -8.87
N ASP A 127 -2.53 18.99 -7.86
CA ASP A 127 -2.04 18.14 -6.75
C ASP A 127 -3.19 17.47 -6.02
N GLN A 128 -4.19 18.25 -5.59
CA GLN A 128 -5.35 17.73 -4.87
C GLN A 128 -6.08 16.64 -5.65
N ARG A 129 -6.26 16.82 -6.96
CA ARG A 129 -6.89 15.82 -7.82
C ARG A 129 -6.09 14.51 -7.86
N VAL A 130 -4.77 14.61 -8.04
CA VAL A 130 -3.89 13.43 -8.06
C VAL A 130 -3.87 12.73 -6.71
N ILE A 131 -3.76 13.48 -5.62
CA ILE A 131 -3.77 12.93 -4.26
C ILE A 131 -5.09 12.21 -3.99
N SER A 132 -6.22 12.80 -4.39
CA SER A 132 -7.54 12.18 -4.22
C SER A 132 -7.65 10.87 -5.00
N ASP A 133 -7.26 10.86 -6.28
CA ASP A 133 -7.28 9.65 -7.12
C ASP A 133 -6.37 8.54 -6.54
N CYS A 134 -5.19 8.90 -6.03
CA CYS A 134 -4.33 7.95 -5.34
C CYS A 134 -4.98 7.40 -4.05
N LYS A 135 -5.57 8.27 -3.22
CA LYS A 135 -6.21 7.86 -1.96
C LYS A 135 -7.41 6.95 -2.19
N GLU A 136 -8.22 7.24 -3.21
CA GLU A 136 -9.38 6.47 -3.63
C GLU A 136 -8.95 5.09 -4.13
N ARG A 137 -8.02 5.00 -5.08
CA ARG A 137 -7.52 3.72 -5.58
C ARG A 137 -6.89 2.83 -4.50
N LEU A 138 -6.15 3.44 -3.56
CA LEU A 138 -5.61 2.70 -2.41
C LEU A 138 -6.72 2.22 -1.48
N GLN A 139 -7.79 3.00 -1.31
CA GLN A 139 -8.94 2.61 -0.51
C GLN A 139 -9.70 1.45 -1.17
N ASP A 140 -10.01 1.58 -2.46
CA ASP A 140 -10.71 0.56 -3.24
C ASP A 140 -9.94 -0.76 -3.25
N ALA A 141 -8.61 -0.71 -3.40
CA ALA A 141 -7.78 -1.90 -3.35
C ALA A 141 -7.83 -2.60 -1.99
N LEU A 142 -7.81 -1.84 -0.90
CA LEU A 142 -7.93 -2.38 0.46
C LEU A 142 -9.33 -2.95 0.72
N GLU A 143 -10.38 -2.28 0.26
CA GLU A 143 -11.76 -2.74 0.41
C GLU A 143 -12.02 -4.01 -0.40
N LEU A 144 -11.57 -4.06 -1.66
CA LEU A 144 -11.65 -5.26 -2.49
C LEU A 144 -10.92 -6.43 -1.84
N PHE A 145 -9.71 -6.21 -1.32
CA PHE A 145 -8.98 -7.23 -0.58
C PHE A 145 -9.72 -7.66 0.69
N ASN A 146 -10.28 -6.73 1.48
CA ASN A 146 -10.99 -7.06 2.72
C ASN A 146 -12.31 -7.79 2.50
N ILE A 147 -13.07 -7.43 1.46
CA ILE A 147 -14.36 -8.03 1.12
C ILE A 147 -14.15 -9.47 0.62
N GLN A 148 -13.11 -9.70 -0.19
CA GLN A 148 -12.84 -11.02 -0.76
C GLN A 148 -12.13 -11.95 0.24
N SER A 149 -11.29 -11.39 1.13
CA SER A 149 -10.60 -12.12 2.21
C SER A 149 -11.53 -12.61 3.35
N HIS A 150 -12.85 -12.35 3.32
CA HIS A 150 -13.83 -12.86 4.30
C HIS A 150 -14.16 -14.36 4.16
N ILE A 151 -13.24 -15.16 3.58
CA ILE A 151 -13.36 -16.61 3.48
C ILE A 151 -12.94 -17.24 4.83
N GLU A 152 -13.94 -17.36 5.70
CA GLU A 152 -14.12 -18.31 6.80
C GLU A 152 -12.86 -18.84 7.51
N VAL A 153 -12.40 -18.12 8.52
CA VAL A 153 -11.69 -18.74 9.65
C VAL A 153 -12.73 -19.42 10.55
N GLN A 154 -13.29 -20.55 10.10
CA GLN A 154 -13.98 -21.46 11.01
C GLN A 154 -12.90 -22.27 11.75
N VAL A 155 -12.52 -21.78 12.93
CA VAL A 155 -11.78 -22.59 13.90
C VAL A 155 -12.71 -23.72 14.33
N GLU A 156 -12.47 -24.94 13.84
CA GLU A 156 -13.06 -26.14 14.43
C GLU A 156 -12.47 -26.34 15.83
N ALA A 157 -13.01 -25.61 16.81
CA ALA A 157 -13.01 -26.06 18.19
C ALA A 157 -14.07 -27.17 18.30
N ARG A 158 -13.72 -28.39 17.87
CA ARG A 158 -14.51 -29.59 18.18
C ARG A 158 -13.67 -30.68 18.82
N VAL A 159 -13.80 -30.70 20.15
CA VAL A 159 -13.97 -31.89 21.00
C VAL A 159 -12.74 -32.76 21.23
N GLN A 160 -11.90 -32.33 22.19
CA GLN A 160 -11.27 -33.24 23.15
C GLN A 160 -12.07 -33.23 24.45
N GLU A 161 -13.29 -33.77 24.45
CA GLU A 161 -13.95 -34.27 25.66
C GLU A 161 -14.88 -35.42 25.27
N ALA A 162 -14.34 -36.65 25.33
CA ALA A 162 -15.05 -37.91 25.62
C ALA A 162 -14.02 -39.02 25.86
#